data_AF-D0KPB5-F1
#
_entry.id   AF-D0KPB5-F1
#
_cell.length_a   1.000
_cell.length_b   1.000
_cell.length_c   1.000
_cell.angle_alpha   90.00
_cell.angle_beta   90.00
_cell.angle_gamma   90.00
#
_symmetry.space_group_name_H-M   'P 1'
#
loop_
_entity.id
_entity.type
_entity.pdbx_description
1 polymer ?
#
loop_
_entity_poly.entity_id
_entity_poly.type
_entity_poly.pdbx_seq_one_letter_code
_entity_poly.pdbx_strand_id
1 'polypeptide(L)'
;MKIMDIIELLKFEHGVFRIRFYFLEKIGDFWQELEALHNFIVNVHAKMEDLYVFKDIPEARPYSNDHKLIEKYGDSIIKEKRKDWVPRYVKIVLDHNLNEEKYIFPKVKEKKDLVLDIIEQYGFENYQKATGIDIRNF
;
A
#
# COMPACT_ATOMS: atom_id res chain seq x y z
N MET A 1 -22.28 13.33 6.89
CA MET A 1 -20.90 13.20 6.41
C MET A 1 -20.41 11.83 6.79
N LYS A 2 -20.09 10.95 5.84
CA LYS A 2 -19.55 9.63 6.16
C LYS A 2 -18.06 9.84 6.48
N ILE A 3 -17.66 9.63 7.72
CA ILE A 3 -16.25 9.69 8.12
C ILE A 3 -15.59 8.47 7.50
N MET A 4 -14.57 8.67 6.66
CA MET A 4 -13.85 7.58 6.02
C MET A 4 -13.16 6.72 7.08
N ASP A 5 -13.41 5.41 7.05
CA ASP A 5 -12.75 4.45 7.93
C ASP A 5 -11.38 4.04 7.35
N ILE A 6 -10.47 3.58 8.19
CA ILE A 6 -9.13 3.12 7.78
C ILE A 6 -9.22 1.99 6.74
N ILE A 7 -10.24 1.14 6.81
CA ILE A 7 -10.46 0.07 5.82
C ILE A 7 -10.92 0.62 4.47
N GLU A 8 -11.69 1.71 4.46
CA GLU A 8 -12.06 2.39 3.20
C GLU A 8 -10.83 3.03 2.55
N LEU A 9 -9.95 3.65 3.34
CA LEU A 9 -8.67 4.20 2.88
C LEU A 9 -7.77 3.10 2.28
N LEU A 10 -7.58 1.99 3.00
CA LEU A 10 -6.75 0.88 2.56
C LEU A 10 -7.23 0.27 1.24
N LYS A 11 -8.54 0.01 1.13
CA LYS A 11 -9.13 -0.49 -0.12
C LYS A 11 -8.97 0.49 -1.29
N PHE A 12 -9.02 1.78 -1.01
CA PHE A 12 -8.74 2.80 -2.02
C PHE A 12 -7.27 2.69 -2.49
N GLU A 13 -6.31 2.61 -1.57
CA GLU A 13 -4.89 2.45 -1.88
C GLU A 13 -4.62 1.15 -2.66
N HIS A 14 -5.28 0.05 -2.31
CA HIS A 14 -5.22 -1.21 -3.07
C HIS A 14 -5.67 -1.01 -4.53
N GLY A 15 -6.74 -0.24 -4.73
CA GLY A 15 -7.21 0.16 -6.05
C GLY A 15 -6.16 0.97 -6.82
N VAL A 16 -5.52 1.93 -6.16
CA VAL A 16 -4.41 2.71 -6.72
C VAL A 16 -3.26 1.80 -7.15
N PHE A 17 -2.85 0.84 -6.32
CA PHE A 17 -1.75 -0.07 -6.64
C PHE A 17 -2.04 -0.91 -7.87
N ARG A 18 -3.25 -1.47 -8.00
CA ARG A 18 -3.68 -2.22 -9.19
C ARG A 18 -3.56 -1.37 -10.46
N ILE A 19 -4.02 -0.13 -10.42
CA ILE A 19 -3.96 0.80 -11.56
C ILE A 19 -2.50 1.11 -11.89
N ARG A 20 -1.70 1.53 -10.91
CA ARG A 20 -0.29 1.92 -11.15
C ARG A 20 0.54 0.75 -11.64
N PHE A 21 0.39 -0.45 -11.07
CA PHE A 21 1.06 -1.65 -11.59
C PHE A 21 0.62 -2.02 -13.00
N TYR A 22 -0.67 -1.87 -13.34
CA TYR A 22 -1.16 -2.11 -14.70
C TYR A 22 -0.55 -1.16 -15.75
N PHE A 23 -0.30 0.09 -15.36
CA PHE A 23 0.31 1.10 -16.23
C PHE A 23 1.83 1.20 -16.10
N LEU A 24 2.46 0.47 -15.18
CA LEU A 24 3.88 0.61 -14.84
C LEU A 24 4.80 0.50 -16.06
N GLU A 25 4.55 -0.46 -16.94
CA GLU A 25 5.36 -0.66 -18.16
C GLU A 25 5.09 0.36 -19.27
N LYS A 26 4.00 1.12 -19.17
CA LYS A 26 3.58 2.14 -20.16
C LYS A 26 4.10 3.53 -19.80
N ILE A 27 4.73 3.69 -18.64
CA ILE A 27 5.27 4.96 -18.13
C ILE A 27 6.71 5.14 -18.62
N GLY A 28 7.06 6.38 -18.99
CA GLY A 28 8.38 6.70 -19.57
C GLY A 28 9.56 6.47 -18.61
N ASP A 29 9.36 6.70 -17.31
CA ASP A 29 10.35 6.38 -16.27
C ASP A 29 9.86 5.26 -15.35
N PHE A 30 9.97 4.04 -15.85
CA PHE A 30 9.58 2.81 -15.16
C PHE A 30 10.22 2.67 -13.77
N TRP A 31 11.50 3.00 -13.63
CA TRP A 31 12.23 2.75 -12.38
C TRP A 31 11.89 3.77 -11.32
N GLN A 32 11.79 5.04 -11.69
CA GLN A 32 11.34 6.09 -10.77
C GLN A 32 9.93 5.79 -10.26
N GLU A 33 9.03 5.36 -11.15
CA GLU A 33 7.66 5.01 -10.79
C GLU A 33 7.60 3.79 -9.87
N LEU A 34 8.34 2.72 -10.18
CA LEU A 34 8.40 1.53 -9.35
C LEU A 34 8.97 1.85 -7.96
N GLU A 35 10.03 2.66 -7.89
CA GLU A 35 10.65 3.07 -6.64
C GLU A 35 9.73 3.95 -5.79
N ALA A 36 9.04 4.92 -6.40
CA ALA A 36 8.07 5.75 -5.70
C ALA A 36 6.90 4.91 -5.15
N LEU A 37 6.37 4.00 -5.95
CA LEU A 37 5.27 3.12 -5.54
C LEU A 37 5.72 2.13 -4.45
N HIS A 38 6.90 1.51 -4.60
CA HIS A 38 7.47 0.61 -3.60
C HIS A 38 7.68 1.32 -2.26
N ASN A 39 8.25 2.53 -2.29
CA ASN A 39 8.46 3.32 -1.09
C ASN A 39 7.15 3.65 -0.38
N PHE A 40 6.10 3.98 -1.12
CA PHE A 40 4.76 4.21 -0.54
C PHE A 40 4.22 2.94 0.14
N ILE A 41 4.27 1.79 -0.57
CA ILE A 41 3.79 0.51 -0.05
C ILE A 41 4.49 0.15 1.26
N VAL A 42 5.83 0.20 1.29
CA VAL A 42 6.60 -0.25 2.45
C VAL A 42 6.56 0.75 3.60
N ASN A 43 6.71 2.05 3.31
CA ASN A 43 6.93 3.05 4.35
C ASN A 43 5.65 3.70 4.87
N VAL A 44 4.51 3.48 4.22
CA VAL A 44 3.23 4.09 4.59
C VAL A 44 2.19 3.01 4.79
N HIS A 45 1.85 2.32 3.71
CA HIS A 45 0.73 1.39 3.66
C HIS A 45 0.93 0.21 4.62
N ALA A 46 2.01 -0.55 4.44
CA ALA A 46 2.34 -1.70 5.28
C ALA A 46 2.49 -1.33 6.76
N LYS A 47 3.14 -0.19 7.05
CA LYS A 47 3.30 0.30 8.44
C LYS A 47 1.96 0.68 9.06
N MET A 48 1.07 1.31 8.30
CA MET A 48 -0.27 1.67 8.75
C MET A 48 -1.06 0.41 9.12
N GLU A 49 -1.00 -0.62 8.26
CA GLU A 49 -1.64 -1.90 8.53
C GLU A 49 -1.09 -2.57 9.78
N ASP A 50 0.23 -2.68 9.91
CA ASP A 50 0.87 -3.30 11.08
C ASP A 50 0.53 -2.57 12.39
N LEU A 51 0.53 -1.24 12.39
CA LEU A 51 0.32 -0.42 13.58
C LEU A 51 -1.15 -0.34 14.00
N TYR A 52 -2.05 -0.17 13.03
CA TYR A 52 -3.43 0.20 13.29
C TYR A 52 -4.43 -0.89 12.96
N VAL A 53 -4.11 -1.85 12.09
CA VAL A 53 -5.05 -2.90 11.65
C VAL A 53 -4.68 -4.26 12.24
N PHE A 54 -3.45 -4.72 12.04
CA PHE A 54 -3.02 -6.08 12.37
C PHE A 54 -2.70 -6.27 13.84
N LYS A 55 -2.36 -5.20 14.57
CA LYS A 55 -2.05 -5.22 16.00
C LYS A 55 -3.07 -6.00 16.85
N ASP A 56 -4.34 -5.92 16.50
CA ASP A 56 -5.44 -6.50 17.27
C ASP A 56 -5.96 -7.83 16.68
N ILE A 57 -5.32 -8.37 15.62
CA ILE A 57 -5.77 -9.56 14.88
C ILE A 57 -4.63 -10.58 14.80
N PRO A 58 -4.61 -11.60 15.67
CA PRO A 58 -3.55 -12.62 15.67
C PRO A 58 -3.34 -13.31 14.32
N GLU A 59 -4.41 -13.57 13.56
CA GLU A 59 -4.37 -14.19 12.24
C GLU A 59 -3.78 -13.28 11.16
N ALA A 60 -3.55 -11.99 11.43
CA ALA A 60 -2.90 -11.07 10.52
C ALA A 60 -1.37 -11.22 10.52
N ARG A 61 -0.77 -11.96 11.47
CA ARG A 61 0.69 -12.15 11.56
C ARG A 61 1.38 -12.61 10.26
N PRO A 62 0.80 -13.51 9.44
CA PRO A 62 1.38 -13.86 8.14
C PRO A 62 1.47 -12.67 7.19
N TYR A 63 0.50 -11.76 7.20
CA TYR A 63 0.46 -10.56 6.35
C TYR A 63 1.56 -9.56 6.76
N SER A 64 1.76 -9.35 8.07
CA SER A 64 2.95 -8.62 8.56
C SER A 64 4.29 -9.24 8.13
N ASN A 65 4.35 -10.57 7.94
CA ASN A 65 5.56 -11.20 7.43
C ASN A 65 5.71 -11.00 5.91
N ASP A 66 4.60 -11.00 5.18
CA ASP A 66 4.57 -10.67 3.75
C ASP A 66 5.07 -9.25 3.50
N HIS A 67 4.79 -8.27 4.38
CA HIS A 67 5.40 -6.94 4.29
C HIS A 67 6.92 -6.97 4.23
N LYS A 68 7.56 -7.80 5.05
CA LYS A 68 9.03 -7.97 5.06
C LYS A 68 9.53 -8.65 3.78
N LEU A 69 8.73 -9.55 3.21
CA LEU A 69 9.03 -10.16 1.93
C LEU A 69 8.93 -9.12 0.80
N ILE A 70 7.85 -8.34 0.78
CA ILE A 70 7.60 -7.26 -0.18
C ILE A 70 8.73 -6.23 -0.14
N GLU A 71 9.11 -5.77 1.06
CA GLU A 71 10.24 -4.87 1.29
C GLU A 71 11.53 -5.43 0.67
N LYS A 72 12.01 -6.58 1.17
CA LYS A 72 13.29 -7.15 0.73
C LYS A 72 13.32 -7.49 -0.77
N TYR A 73 12.22 -8.00 -1.30
CA TYR A 73 12.14 -8.39 -2.70
C TYR A 73 12.08 -7.15 -3.61
N GLY A 74 11.30 -6.13 -3.24
CA GLY A 74 11.22 -4.87 -3.97
C GLY A 74 12.53 -4.08 -3.93
N ASP A 75 13.16 -3.96 -2.77
CA ASP A 75 14.49 -3.36 -2.59
C ASP A 75 15.52 -4.00 -3.53
N SER A 76 15.55 -5.33 -3.58
CA SER A 76 16.48 -6.08 -4.44
C SER A 76 16.21 -5.78 -5.91
N ILE A 77 14.94 -5.74 -6.33
CA ILE A 77 14.56 -5.40 -7.71
C ILE A 77 15.04 -4.01 -8.10
N ILE A 78 14.81 -3.01 -7.23
CA ILE A 78 15.14 -1.61 -7.50
C ILE A 78 16.65 -1.42 -7.54
N LYS A 79 17.37 -1.99 -6.56
CA LYS A 79 18.83 -1.89 -6.42
C LYS A 79 19.57 -2.57 -7.58
N GLU A 80 19.17 -3.79 -7.92
CA GLU A 80 19.83 -4.60 -8.95
C GLU A 80 19.23 -4.41 -10.34
N LYS A 81 18.19 -3.58 -10.47
CA LYS A 81 17.45 -3.31 -11.72
C LYS A 81 16.94 -4.60 -12.38
N ARG A 82 16.43 -5.54 -11.58
CA ARG A 82 15.92 -6.86 -12.01
C ARG A 82 14.51 -6.77 -12.59
N LYS A 83 14.39 -6.23 -13.80
CA LYS A 83 13.10 -6.08 -14.48
C LYS A 83 12.37 -7.43 -14.67
N ASP A 84 13.14 -8.50 -14.85
CA ASP A 84 12.64 -9.88 -14.95
C ASP A 84 11.90 -10.36 -13.69
N TRP A 85 12.14 -9.75 -12.54
CA TRP A 85 11.52 -10.11 -11.26
C TRP A 85 10.26 -9.30 -10.93
N VAL A 86 10.04 -8.19 -11.64
CA VAL A 86 8.92 -7.26 -11.40
C VAL A 86 7.57 -7.95 -11.52
N PRO A 87 7.29 -8.81 -12.53
CA PRO A 87 5.99 -9.47 -12.60
C PRO A 87 5.66 -10.29 -11.34
N ARG A 88 6.68 -10.91 -10.74
CA ARG A 88 6.51 -11.66 -9.49
C ARG A 88 6.29 -10.74 -8.29
N TYR A 89 7.01 -9.62 -8.22
CA TYR A 89 6.79 -8.62 -7.18
C TYR A 89 5.36 -8.08 -7.21
N VAL A 90 4.89 -7.67 -8.38
CA VAL A 90 3.51 -7.20 -8.59
C VAL A 90 2.51 -8.25 -8.14
N LYS A 91 2.71 -9.52 -8.53
CA LYS A 91 1.83 -10.60 -8.11
C LYS A 91 1.79 -10.77 -6.59
N ILE A 92 2.95 -10.72 -5.91
CA ILE A 92 3.03 -10.85 -4.44
C ILE A 92 2.21 -9.75 -3.77
N VAL A 93 2.41 -8.48 -4.17
CA VAL A 93 1.66 -7.36 -3.62
C VAL A 93 0.15 -7.55 -3.88
N LEU A 94 -0.26 -7.76 -5.13
CA LEU A 94 -1.68 -7.85 -5.46
C LEU A 94 -2.41 -9.03 -4.77
N ASP A 95 -1.75 -10.19 -4.65
CA ASP A 95 -2.32 -11.34 -3.93
C ASP A 95 -2.43 -11.08 -2.43
N HIS A 96 -1.43 -10.43 -1.84
CA HIS A 96 -1.42 -10.03 -0.44
C HIS A 96 -2.62 -9.10 -0.13
N ASN A 97 -2.74 -8.00 -0.88
CA ASN A 97 -3.84 -7.04 -0.76
C ASN A 97 -5.22 -7.70 -0.94
N LEU A 98 -5.36 -8.64 -1.89
CA LEU A 98 -6.62 -9.37 -2.11
C LEU A 98 -6.97 -10.28 -0.93
N ASN A 99 -5.98 -10.94 -0.34
CA ASN A 99 -6.19 -11.82 0.79
C ASN A 99 -6.55 -11.03 2.05
N GLU A 100 -5.97 -9.85 2.27
CA GLU A 100 -6.35 -8.96 3.37
C GLU A 100 -7.80 -8.51 3.25
N GLU A 101 -8.19 -8.03 2.07
CA GLU A 101 -9.56 -7.63 1.78
C GLU A 101 -10.56 -8.74 2.07
N LYS A 102 -10.17 -9.98 1.80
CA LYS A 102 -11.03 -11.16 1.95
C LYS A 102 -11.07 -11.71 3.37
N TYR A 103 -9.94 -11.73 4.07
CA TYR A 103 -9.79 -12.51 5.30
C TYR A 103 -9.50 -11.67 6.55
N ILE A 104 -8.92 -10.48 6.40
CA ILE A 104 -8.51 -9.62 7.51
C ILE A 104 -9.45 -8.43 7.66
N PHE A 105 -9.64 -7.63 6.61
CA PHE A 105 -10.46 -6.42 6.66
C PHE A 105 -11.89 -6.63 7.18
N PRO A 106 -12.60 -7.74 6.88
CA PRO A 106 -13.92 -7.99 7.45
C PRO A 106 -13.95 -8.17 8.98
N LYS A 107 -12.80 -8.46 9.60
CA LYS A 107 -12.66 -8.66 11.05
C LYS A 107 -12.29 -7.37 11.79
N VAL A 108 -11.92 -6.32 11.07
CA VAL A 108 -11.44 -5.06 11.65
C VAL A 108 -12.66 -4.27 12.13
N LYS A 109 -12.64 -3.87 13.41
CA LYS A 109 -13.63 -2.94 13.93
C LYS A 109 -13.35 -1.57 13.33
N GLU A 110 -14.42 -0.85 13.01
CA GLU A 110 -14.36 0.51 12.47
C GLU A 110 -13.44 1.41 13.32
N LYS A 111 -12.46 2.07 12.67
CA LYS A 111 -11.51 3.01 13.30
C LYS A 111 -11.61 4.35 12.58
N LYS A 112 -12.60 5.13 13.01
CA LYS A 112 -12.77 6.54 12.60
C LYS A 112 -11.67 7.38 13.24
N ASP A 113 -11.29 8.46 12.57
CA ASP A 113 -10.34 9.49 13.03
C ASP A 113 -8.83 9.22 12.81
N LEU A 114 -8.42 8.04 12.31
CA LEU A 114 -6.99 7.78 12.04
C LEU A 114 -6.52 8.25 10.65
N VAL A 115 -7.45 8.35 9.70
CA VAL A 115 -7.15 8.55 8.27
C VAL A 115 -6.37 9.84 8.03
N LEU A 116 -6.83 10.98 8.57
CA LEU A 116 -6.19 12.27 8.34
C LEU A 116 -4.80 12.32 8.98
N ASP A 117 -4.66 11.84 10.21
CA ASP A 117 -3.39 11.79 10.93
C ASP A 117 -2.34 10.98 10.16
N ILE A 118 -2.73 9.86 9.57
CA ILE A 118 -1.83 8.99 8.81
C ILE A 118 -1.37 9.69 7.52
N ILE A 119 -2.29 10.32 6.79
CA ILE A 119 -1.96 11.05 5.56
C ILE A 119 -1.08 12.26 5.87
N GLU A 120 -1.36 12.97 6.96
CA GLU A 120 -0.56 14.11 7.41
C GLU A 120 0.87 13.67 7.80
N GLN A 121 1.02 12.57 8.53
CA GLN A 121 2.33 12.02 8.90
C GLN A 121 3.19 11.64 7.68
N TYR A 122 2.58 11.17 6.59
CA TYR A 122 3.29 10.89 5.35
C TYR A 122 3.58 12.15 4.51
N GLY A 123 2.78 13.18 4.71
CA GLY A 123 2.80 14.44 3.96
C GLY A 123 1.82 14.39 2.79
N PHE A 124 0.90 15.37 2.78
CA PHE A 124 -0.16 15.48 1.78
C PHE A 124 0.34 15.45 0.32
N GLU A 125 1.47 16.10 0.02
CA GLU A 125 2.04 16.11 -1.33
C GLU A 125 2.53 14.73 -1.77
N ASN A 126 3.13 13.97 -0.85
CA ASN A 126 3.60 12.62 -1.15
C ASN A 126 2.42 11.67 -1.34
N TYR A 127 1.39 11.82 -0.50
CA TYR A 127 0.14 11.07 -0.63
C TYR A 127 -0.54 11.35 -1.98
N GLN A 128 -0.64 12.63 -2.36
CA GLN A 128 -1.19 13.04 -3.65
C GLN A 128 -0.37 12.47 -4.82
N LYS A 129 0.97 12.50 -4.76
CA LYS A 129 1.81 11.90 -5.80
C LYS A 129 1.58 10.38 -5.91
N ALA A 130 1.37 9.70 -4.79
CA ALA A 130 1.16 8.26 -4.78
C ALA A 130 -0.23 7.85 -5.28
N THR A 131 -1.27 8.62 -4.94
CA THR A 131 -2.68 8.26 -5.11
C THR A 131 -3.42 9.07 -6.17
N GLY A 132 -2.89 10.22 -6.56
CA GLY A 132 -3.54 11.19 -7.45
C GLY A 132 -4.57 12.10 -6.78
N ILE A 133 -4.81 11.98 -5.47
CA ILE A 133 -5.84 12.75 -4.75
C ILE A 133 -5.20 13.79 -3.83
N ASP A 134 -5.60 15.05 -3.99
CA ASP A 134 -5.32 16.10 -3.00
C ASP A 134 -6.46 16.18 -2.00
N ILE A 135 -6.26 15.59 -0.82
CA ILE A 135 -7.28 15.56 0.23
C ILE A 135 -7.52 16.94 0.88
N ARG A 136 -6.68 17.94 0.62
CA ARG A 136 -6.86 19.31 1.15
C ARG A 136 -7.89 20.12 0.37
N ASN A 137 -8.29 19.66 -0.81
CA ASN A 137 -9.24 20.34 -1.69
C ASN A 137 -10.69 19.84 -1.53
N PHE A 138 -10.98 19.10 -0.45
CA PHE A 138 -12.29 18.55 -0.09
C PHE A 138 -12.58 18.78 1.39
#